data_AF-A0A847G136-F1
#
_entry.id   AF-A0A847G136-F1
#
_cell.length_a   1.000
_cell.length_b   1.000
_cell.length_c   1.000
_cell.angle_alpha   90.00
_cell.angle_beta   90.00
_cell.angle_gamma   90.00
#
_symmetry.space_group_name_H-M   'P 1'
#
loop_
_entity.id
_entity.type
_entity.pdbx_description
1 polymer ?
#
loop_
_entity_poly.entity_id
_entity_poly.type
_entity_poly.pdbx_seq_one_letter_code
_entity_poly.pdbx_strand_id
1 'polypeptide(L)'
;MRILSRLHSVSTTVLWGLMLILLPVTSMPAVRDLLHISVIAMPSIFALGVLVLFWLFPYILNGGGFPRAVFPLLGFVLIVLLSLALSKFRVTPTLKGDGFLRQELSAFITLLVGVAFFFVTFTKVSRESELKVALRWIYLGGTIMILWSFLQSAAWLGLGRYPDWMRDFQDVFSLGPLYRQRATGFALEPSWLAHMLNMLYLPALLSSVVSGYSVFSLRLFKKITVEMGLLLGGILVLILTLSRVGWITFFCMAAFLMVSWNIRLVRWVQNRFNIQK
;
A
#
# COMPACT_ATOMS: atom_id res chain seq x y z
N MET A 1 -14.18 25.08 -24.06
CA MET A 1 -14.60 24.19 -22.95
C MET A 1 -14.11 22.73 -23.09
N ARG A 2 -14.23 22.05 -24.26
CA ARG A 2 -13.81 20.63 -24.41
C ARG A 2 -12.32 20.33 -24.18
N ILE A 3 -11.42 21.27 -24.45
CA ILE A 3 -9.97 21.09 -24.26
C ILE A 3 -9.62 21.12 -22.77
N LEU A 4 -10.19 22.05 -22.01
CA LEU A 4 -10.00 22.18 -20.56
C LEU A 4 -10.50 20.95 -19.80
N SER A 5 -11.67 20.41 -20.17
CA SER A 5 -12.19 19.18 -19.55
C SER A 5 -11.34 17.95 -19.87
N ARG A 6 -10.78 17.88 -21.09
CA ARG A 6 -9.87 16.80 -21.49
C ARG A 6 -8.54 16.88 -20.76
N LEU A 7 -7.96 18.07 -20.63
CA LEU A 7 -6.73 18.30 -19.86
C LEU A 7 -6.91 17.91 -18.39
N HIS A 8 -8.00 18.37 -17.75
CA HIS A 8 -8.32 17.99 -16.37
C HIS A 8 -8.45 16.47 -16.19
N SER A 9 -9.15 15.80 -17.11
CA SER A 9 -9.31 14.33 -17.08
C SER A 9 -7.96 13.61 -17.23
N VAL A 10 -7.10 14.04 -18.13
CA VAL A 10 -5.76 13.44 -18.31
C VAL A 10 -4.89 13.69 -17.09
N SER A 11 -4.82 14.93 -16.59
CA SER A 11 -4.04 15.28 -15.41
C SER A 11 -4.44 14.46 -14.19
N THR A 12 -5.75 14.33 -13.93
CA THR A 12 -6.22 13.51 -12.80
C THR A 12 -5.92 12.03 -12.96
N THR A 13 -5.90 11.51 -14.20
CA THR A 13 -5.52 10.12 -14.48
C THR A 13 -4.02 9.89 -14.25
N VAL A 14 -3.18 10.83 -14.69
CA VAL A 14 -1.72 10.76 -14.46
C VAL A 14 -1.42 10.84 -12.97
N LEU A 15 -2.03 11.78 -12.25
CA LEU A 15 -1.85 11.91 -10.79
C LEU A 15 -2.33 10.67 -10.05
N TRP A 16 -3.43 10.07 -10.47
CA TRP A 16 -3.93 8.80 -9.91
C TRP A 16 -2.93 7.66 -10.10
N GLY A 17 -2.42 7.48 -11.33
CA GLY A 17 -1.39 6.47 -11.60
C GLY A 17 -0.11 6.72 -10.81
N LEU A 18 0.33 7.98 -10.72
CA LEU A 18 1.52 8.40 -9.97
C LEU A 18 1.36 8.13 -8.46
N MET A 19 0.19 8.42 -7.90
CA MET A 19 -0.11 8.14 -6.50
C MET A 19 0.04 6.65 -6.19
N LEU A 20 -0.50 5.78 -7.06
CA LEU A 20 -0.50 4.33 -6.88
C LEU A 20 0.87 3.68 -7.11
N ILE A 21 1.61 4.11 -8.15
CA ILE A 21 2.93 3.53 -8.44
C ILE A 21 3.97 3.91 -7.39
N LEU A 22 3.81 5.04 -6.71
CA LEU A 22 4.69 5.54 -5.66
C LEU A 22 4.37 4.99 -4.26
N LEU A 23 3.29 4.22 -4.09
CA LEU A 23 2.94 3.58 -2.81
C LEU A 23 4.09 2.77 -2.16
N PRO A 24 4.97 2.07 -2.92
CA PRO A 24 6.08 1.33 -2.31
C PRO A 24 7.11 2.18 -1.57
N VAL A 25 7.18 3.48 -1.87
CA VAL A 25 8.17 4.39 -1.29
C VAL A 25 7.58 4.99 -0.01
N THR A 26 8.12 4.62 1.15
CA THR A 26 7.50 5.00 2.43
C THR A 26 8.12 6.22 3.10
N SER A 27 9.37 6.55 2.76
CA SER A 27 10.20 7.45 3.56
C SER A 27 11.28 8.15 2.73
N MET A 28 10.87 8.92 1.72
CA MET A 28 11.77 9.64 0.84
C MET A 28 12.34 10.89 1.51
N PRO A 29 13.67 11.09 1.58
CA PRO A 29 14.27 12.24 2.28
C PRO A 29 13.81 13.60 1.75
N ALA A 30 13.70 13.75 0.42
CA ALA A 30 13.23 14.98 -0.19
C ALA A 30 11.82 15.41 0.30
N VAL A 31 10.94 14.42 0.56
CA VAL A 31 9.59 14.67 1.09
C VAL A 31 9.68 15.11 2.56
N ARG A 32 10.55 14.48 3.35
CA ARG A 32 10.80 14.82 4.76
C ARG A 32 11.32 16.24 4.88
N ASP A 33 12.29 16.61 4.05
CA ASP A 33 12.95 17.91 4.13
C ASP A 33 12.01 19.04 3.68
N LEU A 34 11.15 18.77 2.68
CA LEU A 34 10.15 19.73 2.22
C LEU A 34 9.00 19.94 3.21
N LEU A 35 8.53 18.87 3.86
CA LEU A 35 7.36 18.92 4.75
C LEU A 35 7.73 19.05 6.24
N HIS A 36 9.00 18.89 6.60
CA HIS A 36 9.51 18.84 7.97
C HIS A 36 8.79 17.83 8.90
N ILE A 37 8.23 16.75 8.31
CA ILE A 37 7.52 15.65 9.00
C ILE A 37 8.51 14.55 9.40
N SER A 38 8.26 13.85 10.50
CA SER A 38 9.27 13.00 11.15
C SER A 38 9.46 11.60 10.55
N VAL A 39 8.42 10.91 10.06
CA VAL A 39 8.56 9.47 9.71
C VAL A 39 7.78 9.02 8.46
N ILE A 40 6.65 9.65 8.12
CA ILE A 40 5.79 9.22 7.00
C ILE A 40 5.99 10.17 5.81
N ALA A 41 7.16 10.08 5.20
CA ALA A 41 7.58 10.93 4.10
C ALA A 41 7.31 10.25 2.74
N MET A 42 6.05 9.87 2.51
CA MET A 42 5.62 9.16 1.30
C MET A 42 5.46 10.14 0.13
N PRO A 43 6.16 9.97 -1.01
CA PRO A 43 6.03 10.87 -2.16
C PRO A 43 4.64 10.82 -2.81
N SER A 44 3.88 9.74 -2.61
CA SER A 44 2.49 9.62 -3.05
C SER A 44 1.56 10.68 -2.42
N ILE A 45 1.94 11.29 -1.29
CA ILE A 45 1.19 12.36 -0.63
C ILE A 45 1.05 13.60 -1.53
N PHE A 46 2.05 13.91 -2.37
CA PHE A 46 1.94 15.06 -3.26
C PHE A 46 0.88 14.84 -4.34
N ALA A 47 0.89 13.66 -4.97
CA ALA A 47 -0.12 13.28 -5.95
C ALA A 47 -1.52 13.25 -5.29
N LEU A 48 -1.62 12.73 -4.06
CA LEU A 48 -2.84 12.73 -3.28
C LEU A 48 -3.33 14.16 -3.00
N GLY A 49 -2.47 15.07 -2.55
CA GLY A 49 -2.83 16.45 -2.25
C GLY A 49 -3.41 17.17 -3.47
N VAL A 50 -2.80 16.99 -4.64
CA VAL A 50 -3.31 17.56 -5.90
C VAL A 50 -4.65 16.92 -6.28
N LEU A 51 -4.82 15.61 -6.10
CA LEU A 51 -6.11 14.94 -6.31
C LEU A 51 -7.18 15.41 -5.33
N VAL A 52 -6.84 15.69 -4.08
CA VAL A 52 -7.79 16.22 -3.11
C VAL A 52 -8.31 17.58 -3.56
N LEU A 53 -7.41 18.49 -3.93
CA LEU A 53 -7.75 19.86 -4.32
C LEU A 53 -8.53 19.93 -5.64
N PHE A 54 -8.09 19.19 -6.67
CA PHE A 54 -8.61 19.33 -8.03
C PHE A 54 -9.61 18.26 -8.46
N TRP A 55 -9.77 17.19 -7.67
CA TRP A 55 -10.74 16.13 -7.94
C TRP A 55 -11.73 15.92 -6.81
N LEU A 56 -11.26 15.58 -5.61
CA LEU A 56 -12.15 15.21 -4.49
C LEU A 56 -12.99 16.39 -4.00
N PHE A 57 -12.37 17.56 -3.84
CA PHE A 57 -13.07 18.75 -3.37
C PHE A 57 -14.19 19.19 -4.33
N PRO A 58 -13.95 19.32 -5.66
CA PRO A 58 -15.04 19.52 -6.62
C PRO A 58 -16.08 18.40 -6.62
N TYR A 59 -15.68 17.13 -6.47
CA TYR A 59 -16.61 16.01 -6.43
C TYR A 59 -17.58 16.11 -5.24
N ILE A 60 -17.08 16.50 -4.06
CA ILE A 60 -17.89 16.72 -2.86
C ILE A 60 -18.85 17.91 -3.06
N LEU A 61 -18.34 19.04 -3.56
CA LEU A 61 -19.15 20.24 -3.76
C LEU A 61 -20.29 20.03 -4.76
N ASN A 62 -20.09 19.16 -5.75
CA ASN A 62 -21.09 18.80 -6.75
C ASN A 62 -22.06 17.70 -6.27
N GLY A 63 -22.09 17.37 -4.98
CA GLY A 63 -23.03 16.39 -4.41
C GLY A 63 -22.65 14.93 -4.68
N GLY A 64 -21.36 14.63 -4.81
CA GLY A 64 -20.86 13.28 -5.02
C GLY A 64 -21.32 12.29 -3.94
N GLY A 65 -21.66 11.07 -4.38
CA GLY A 65 -22.15 10.02 -3.49
C GLY A 65 -21.04 9.34 -2.68
N PHE A 66 -21.38 8.95 -1.46
CA PHE A 66 -20.53 8.17 -0.55
C PHE A 66 -21.22 6.88 -0.09
N PRO A 67 -20.48 5.78 0.11
CA PRO A 67 -21.03 4.50 0.52
C PRO A 67 -21.26 4.53 2.03
N ARG A 68 -22.05 3.57 2.52
CA ARG A 68 -22.21 3.37 3.97
C ARG A 68 -20.90 2.99 4.68
N ALA A 69 -19.89 2.51 3.95
CA ALA A 69 -18.56 2.23 4.48
C ALA A 69 -17.81 3.48 5.01
N VAL A 70 -18.28 4.69 4.70
CA VAL A 70 -17.74 5.93 5.28
C VAL A 70 -18.12 6.08 6.76
N PHE A 71 -19.24 5.52 7.21
CA PHE A 71 -19.69 5.71 8.61
C PHE A 71 -18.70 5.16 9.66
N PRO A 72 -18.16 3.93 9.54
CA PRO A 72 -17.12 3.46 10.44
C PRO A 72 -15.87 4.34 10.45
N LEU A 73 -15.47 4.87 9.29
CA LEU A 73 -14.32 5.79 9.19
C LEU A 73 -14.60 7.10 9.92
N LEU A 74 -15.79 7.69 9.76
CA LEU A 74 -16.19 8.90 10.48
C LEU A 74 -16.23 8.67 12.00
N GLY A 75 -16.72 7.50 12.44
CA GLY A 75 -16.68 7.09 13.84
C GLY A 75 -15.25 7.00 14.38
N PHE A 76 -14.34 6.40 13.61
CA PHE A 76 -12.92 6.35 13.96
C PHE A 76 -12.30 7.75 14.04
N VAL A 77 -12.53 8.60 13.03
CA VAL A 77 -12.05 10.00 13.02
C VAL A 77 -12.56 10.75 14.26
N LEU A 78 -13.84 10.61 14.61
CA LEU A 78 -14.42 11.22 15.80
C LEU A 78 -13.71 10.75 17.07
N ILE A 79 -13.49 9.44 17.22
CA ILE A 79 -12.77 8.87 18.38
C ILE A 79 -11.34 9.42 18.46
N VAL A 80 -10.63 9.55 17.33
CA VAL A 80 -9.28 10.11 17.29
C VAL A 80 -9.28 11.60 17.69
N LEU A 81 -10.22 12.40 17.17
CA LEU A 81 -10.35 13.82 17.53
C LEU A 81 -10.70 14.00 19.01
N LEU A 82 -11.59 13.17 19.56
CA LEU A 82 -11.89 13.14 20.98
C LEU A 82 -10.66 12.76 21.81
N SER A 83 -9.89 11.76 21.35
CA SER A 83 -8.66 11.33 22.03
C SER A 83 -7.60 12.42 22.02
N LEU A 84 -7.43 13.14 20.91
CA LEU A 84 -6.54 14.31 20.81
C LEU A 84 -7.00 15.43 21.77
N ALA A 85 -8.30 15.75 21.80
CA ALA A 85 -8.84 16.77 22.71
C ALA A 85 -8.66 16.39 24.18
N LEU A 86 -8.92 15.12 24.53
CA LEU A 86 -8.79 14.60 25.89
C LEU A 86 -7.33 14.46 26.34
N SER A 87 -6.39 14.26 25.41
CA SER A 87 -4.96 14.17 25.69
C SER A 87 -4.40 15.44 26.34
N LYS A 88 -5.00 16.61 26.08
CA LYS A 88 -4.60 17.88 26.71
C LYS A 88 -4.79 17.90 28.22
N PHE A 89 -5.67 17.06 28.75
CA PHE A 89 -5.92 16.94 30.20
C PHE A 89 -5.04 15.88 30.86
N ARG A 90 -4.13 15.25 30.12
CA ARG A 90 -3.20 14.24 30.64
C ARG A 90 -1.76 14.69 30.41
N VAL A 91 -0.92 14.54 31.43
CA VAL A 91 0.53 14.72 31.28
C VAL A 91 1.04 13.58 30.41
N THR A 92 1.15 13.85 29.11
CA THR A 92 1.67 12.91 28.13
C THR A 92 3.14 13.24 27.88
N PRO A 93 4.07 12.33 28.15
CA PRO A 93 5.48 12.58 27.87
C PRO A 93 5.66 12.75 26.36
N THR A 94 6.38 13.80 25.95
CA THR A 94 6.67 14.02 24.54
C THR A 94 7.73 13.04 24.06
N LEU A 95 7.52 12.48 22.87
CA LEU A 95 8.50 11.57 22.29
C LEU A 95 9.64 12.39 21.68
N LYS A 96 10.89 12.08 22.03
CA LYS A 96 12.11 12.70 21.45
C LYS A 96 12.27 14.21 21.69
N GLY A 97 11.64 14.77 22.73
CA GLY A 97 11.77 16.19 23.05
C GLY A 97 11.07 17.12 22.07
N ASP A 98 10.23 16.59 21.17
CA ASP A 98 9.38 17.41 20.31
C ASP A 98 8.34 18.17 21.16
N GLY A 99 7.98 19.38 20.72
CA GLY A 99 6.91 20.14 21.34
C GLY A 99 5.56 19.43 21.20
N PHE A 100 4.74 19.48 22.24
CA PHE A 100 3.40 18.88 22.28
C PHE A 100 2.56 19.22 21.03
N LEU A 101 2.53 20.49 20.62
CA LEU A 101 1.81 20.95 19.43
C LEU A 101 2.28 20.29 18.13
N ARG A 102 3.59 20.08 17.98
CA ARG A 102 4.17 19.45 16.79
C ARG A 102 3.75 17.98 16.69
N GLN A 103 3.69 17.28 17.83
CA GLN A 103 3.23 15.89 17.90
C GLN A 103 1.73 15.78 17.58
N GLU A 104 0.89 16.67 18.12
CA GLU A 104 -0.54 16.73 17.78
C GLU A 104 -0.77 17.02 16.29
N LEU A 105 -0.07 18.01 15.72
CA LEU A 105 -0.18 18.34 14.31
C LEU A 105 0.25 17.18 13.41
N SER A 106 1.34 16.48 13.76
CA SER A 106 1.81 15.30 13.02
C SER A 106 0.78 14.18 13.03
N ALA A 107 0.16 13.91 14.19
CA ALA A 107 -0.91 12.92 14.31
C ALA A 107 -2.15 13.29 13.49
N PHE A 108 -2.56 14.56 13.54
CA PHE A 108 -3.69 15.08 12.77
C PHE A 108 -3.45 15.00 11.26
N ILE A 109 -2.26 15.40 10.79
CA ILE A 109 -1.88 15.31 9.37
C ILE A 109 -1.88 13.84 8.91
N THR A 110 -1.37 12.92 9.74
CA THR A 110 -1.37 11.49 9.43
C THR A 110 -2.80 10.94 9.27
N LEU A 111 -3.71 11.33 10.16
CA LEU A 111 -5.13 10.99 10.05
C LEU A 111 -5.73 11.55 8.75
N LEU A 112 -5.46 12.82 8.44
CA LEU A 112 -5.97 13.49 7.24
C LEU A 112 -5.49 12.80 5.96
N VAL A 113 -4.21 12.41 5.90
CA VAL A 113 -3.64 11.67 4.76
C VAL A 113 -4.35 10.32 4.59
N GLY A 114 -4.56 9.56 5.67
CA GLY A 114 -5.28 8.29 5.62
C GLY A 114 -6.72 8.44 5.13
N VAL A 115 -7.44 9.44 5.65
CA VAL A 115 -8.81 9.77 5.23
C VAL A 115 -8.86 10.19 3.76
N ALA A 116 -7.91 11.00 3.32
CA ALA A 116 -7.80 11.43 1.92
C ALA A 116 -7.54 10.24 0.98
N PHE A 117 -6.63 9.33 1.32
CA PHE A 117 -6.39 8.10 0.55
C PHE A 117 -7.66 7.27 0.41
N PHE A 118 -8.42 7.11 1.50
CA PHE A 118 -9.68 6.39 1.50
C PHE A 118 -10.69 7.03 0.53
N PHE A 119 -10.96 8.33 0.67
CA PHE A 119 -11.96 9.01 -0.15
C PHE A 119 -11.57 9.12 -1.62
N VAL A 120 -10.31 9.45 -1.92
CA VAL A 120 -9.83 9.52 -3.31
C VAL A 120 -9.92 8.15 -3.97
N THR A 121 -9.46 7.10 -3.31
CA THR A 121 -9.52 5.73 -3.85
C THR A 121 -10.95 5.27 -4.05
N PHE A 122 -11.81 5.49 -3.04
CA PHE A 122 -13.20 5.09 -3.11
C PHE A 122 -13.92 5.76 -4.29
N THR A 123 -13.77 7.07 -4.43
CA THR A 123 -14.45 7.83 -5.50
C THR A 123 -13.87 7.56 -6.89
N LYS A 124 -12.62 7.12 -7.00
CA LYS A 124 -11.97 6.75 -8.27
C LYS A 124 -12.19 5.30 -8.70
N VAL A 125 -12.53 4.40 -7.78
CA VAL A 125 -12.68 2.97 -8.02
C VAL A 125 -14.12 2.56 -7.75
N SER A 126 -15.02 2.91 -8.67
CA SER A 126 -16.44 2.56 -8.60
C SER A 126 -16.84 1.47 -9.60
N ARG A 127 -16.06 1.29 -10.68
CA ARG A 127 -16.30 0.30 -11.73
C ARG A 127 -15.18 -0.72 -11.83
N GLU A 128 -15.49 -1.89 -12.38
CA GLU A 128 -14.50 -2.95 -12.60
C GLU A 128 -13.33 -2.50 -13.50
N SER A 129 -13.60 -1.69 -14.52
CA SER A 129 -12.57 -1.14 -15.40
C SER A 129 -11.60 -0.22 -14.67
N GLU A 130 -12.09 0.58 -13.71
CA GLU A 130 -11.28 1.47 -12.87
C GLU A 130 -10.45 0.67 -11.88
N LEU A 131 -11.04 -0.38 -11.29
CA LEU A 131 -10.31 -1.31 -10.42
C LEU A 131 -9.17 -1.99 -11.18
N LYS A 132 -9.40 -2.43 -12.43
CA LYS A 132 -8.35 -3.02 -13.26
C LYS A 132 -7.19 -2.05 -13.50
N VAL A 133 -7.51 -0.78 -13.80
CA VAL A 133 -6.48 0.26 -13.99
C VAL A 133 -5.73 0.54 -12.69
N ALA A 134 -6.43 0.62 -11.56
CA ALA A 134 -5.80 0.82 -10.25
C ALA A 134 -4.86 -0.33 -9.89
N LEU A 135 -5.32 -1.58 -10.00
CA LEU A 135 -4.50 -2.77 -9.76
C LEU A 135 -3.29 -2.83 -10.70
N ARG A 136 -3.42 -2.37 -11.94
CA ARG A 136 -2.28 -2.31 -12.88
C ARG A 136 -1.17 -1.39 -12.36
N TRP A 137 -1.52 -0.20 -11.89
CA TRP A 137 -0.56 0.74 -11.31
C TRP A 137 0.03 0.24 -10.00
N ILE A 138 -0.80 -0.35 -9.13
CA ILE A 138 -0.34 -0.96 -7.88
C ILE A 138 0.65 -2.09 -8.19
N TYR A 139 0.31 -3.03 -9.08
CA TYR A 139 1.20 -4.13 -9.45
C TYR A 139 2.48 -3.66 -10.11
N LEU A 140 2.45 -2.57 -10.89
CA LEU A 140 3.65 -1.97 -11.45
C LEU A 140 4.58 -1.42 -10.35
N GLY A 141 4.04 -0.67 -9.38
CA GLY A 141 4.80 -0.22 -8.20
C GLY A 141 5.35 -1.39 -7.39
N GLY A 142 4.52 -2.42 -7.16
CA GLY A 142 4.93 -3.65 -6.49
C GLY A 142 6.04 -4.40 -7.22
N THR A 143 6.02 -4.41 -8.55
CA THR A 143 7.08 -5.00 -9.38
C THR A 143 8.41 -4.29 -9.15
N ILE A 144 8.41 -2.95 -9.20
CA ILE A 144 9.61 -2.12 -8.98
C ILE A 144 10.20 -2.40 -7.59
N MET A 145 9.34 -2.44 -6.57
CA MET A 145 9.73 -2.78 -5.20
C MET A 145 10.30 -4.20 -5.07
N ILE A 146 9.69 -5.19 -5.69
CA ILE A 146 10.15 -6.59 -5.66
C ILE A 146 11.51 -6.72 -6.34
N LEU A 147 11.67 -6.13 -7.53
CA LEU A 147 12.94 -6.15 -8.27
C LEU A 147 14.06 -5.49 -7.46
N TRP A 148 13.80 -4.32 -6.86
CA TRP A 148 14.78 -3.64 -6.02
C TRP A 148 15.15 -4.47 -4.78
N SER A 149 14.17 -5.11 -4.14
CA SER A 149 14.41 -6.00 -2.99
C SER A 149 15.26 -7.22 -3.35
N PHE A 150 15.07 -7.77 -4.56
CA PHE A 150 15.93 -8.84 -5.07
C PHE A 150 17.35 -8.36 -5.36
N LEU A 151 17.51 -7.17 -5.94
CA LEU A 151 18.84 -6.58 -6.17
C LEU A 151 19.60 -6.37 -4.86
N GLN A 152 18.94 -5.82 -3.83
CA GLN A 152 19.51 -5.71 -2.48
C GLN A 152 19.96 -7.07 -1.95
N SER A 153 19.06 -8.07 -2.00
CA SER A 153 19.35 -9.40 -1.46
C SER A 153 20.47 -10.12 -2.23
N ALA A 154 20.49 -10.00 -3.55
CA ALA A 154 21.53 -10.59 -4.40
C ALA A 154 22.89 -9.93 -4.16
N ALA A 155 22.95 -8.60 -4.03
CA ALA A 155 24.19 -7.90 -3.71
C ALA A 155 24.75 -8.36 -2.36
N TRP A 156 23.90 -8.49 -1.34
CA TRP A 156 24.34 -8.97 -0.02
C TRP A 156 24.80 -10.43 -0.05
N LEU A 157 24.03 -11.34 -0.67
CA LEU A 157 24.36 -12.76 -0.73
C LEU A 157 25.59 -13.06 -1.60
N GLY A 158 25.79 -12.30 -2.68
CA GLY A 158 26.90 -12.50 -3.60
C GLY A 158 28.20 -11.80 -3.20
N LEU A 159 28.11 -10.55 -2.70
CA LEU A 159 29.29 -9.72 -2.41
C LEU A 159 29.60 -9.59 -0.92
N GLY A 160 28.68 -9.97 -0.03
CA GLY A 160 28.79 -9.77 1.42
C GLY A 160 28.71 -8.29 1.86
N ARG A 161 28.51 -7.37 0.91
CA ARG A 161 28.40 -5.92 1.12
C ARG A 161 27.56 -5.27 0.03
N TYR A 162 27.06 -4.07 0.32
CA TYR A 162 26.36 -3.25 -0.66
C TYR A 162 27.35 -2.36 -1.41
N PRO A 163 27.33 -2.32 -2.75
CA PRO A 163 28.07 -1.33 -3.54
C PRO A 163 27.66 0.11 -3.19
N ASP A 164 28.58 1.06 -3.35
CA ASP A 164 28.32 2.47 -3.00
C ASP A 164 27.17 3.06 -3.83
N TRP A 165 27.12 2.78 -5.13
CA TRP A 165 26.02 3.23 -6.00
C TRP A 165 24.63 2.75 -5.52
N MET A 166 24.56 1.56 -4.90
CA MET A 166 23.30 1.01 -4.39
C MET A 166 22.86 1.77 -3.14
N ARG A 167 23.81 2.21 -2.32
CA ARG A 167 23.56 3.07 -1.16
C ARG A 167 23.13 4.46 -1.62
N ASP A 168 23.86 5.07 -2.54
CA ASP A 168 23.52 6.38 -3.08
C ASP A 168 22.12 6.39 -3.69
N PHE A 169 21.76 5.33 -4.43
CA PHE A 169 20.40 5.17 -4.96
C PHE A 169 19.36 4.96 -3.85
N GLN A 170 19.63 4.12 -2.84
CA GLN A 170 18.72 3.90 -1.73
C GLN A 170 18.44 5.19 -0.97
N ASP A 171 19.47 5.99 -0.72
CA ASP A 171 19.39 7.23 0.06
C ASP A 171 18.56 8.30 -0.67
N VAL A 172 18.33 8.19 -1.99
CA VAL A 172 17.38 9.06 -2.70
C VAL A 172 15.92 8.73 -2.34
N PHE A 173 15.60 7.46 -2.11
CA PHE A 173 14.21 6.98 -1.98
C PHE A 173 13.81 6.57 -0.56
N SER A 174 14.77 6.24 0.31
CA SER A 174 14.52 5.84 1.68
C SER A 174 15.51 6.46 2.65
N LEU A 175 15.00 6.99 3.77
CA LEU A 175 15.79 7.39 4.94
C LEU A 175 16.44 6.20 5.66
N GLY A 176 16.01 4.99 5.36
CA GLY A 176 16.48 3.76 6.01
C GLY A 176 17.77 3.24 5.37
N PRO A 177 18.76 2.79 6.16
CA PRO A 177 19.98 2.23 5.60
C PRO A 177 19.71 0.92 4.85
N LEU A 178 20.66 0.48 4.04
CA LEU A 178 20.66 -0.89 3.54
C LEU A 178 21.02 -1.86 4.67
N TYR A 179 20.03 -2.58 5.18
CA TYR A 179 20.18 -3.50 6.31
C TYR A 179 20.96 -4.74 5.89
N ARG A 180 21.89 -5.18 6.74
CA ARG A 180 22.63 -6.43 6.52
C ARG A 180 21.68 -7.62 6.55
N GLN A 181 21.83 -8.55 5.61
CA GLN A 181 21.06 -9.80 5.51
C GLN A 181 19.53 -9.65 5.36
N ARG A 182 19.01 -8.44 5.10
CA ARG A 182 17.56 -8.18 5.08
C ARG A 182 17.20 -7.24 3.94
N ALA A 183 16.16 -7.60 3.19
CA ALA A 183 15.57 -6.74 2.18
C ALA A 183 14.70 -5.65 2.84
N THR A 184 14.85 -4.40 2.36
CA THR A 184 13.98 -3.27 2.74
C THR A 184 13.21 -2.68 1.57
N GLY A 185 13.65 -2.96 0.33
CA GLY A 185 13.10 -2.29 -0.84
C GLY A 185 13.22 -0.78 -0.65
N PHE A 186 12.11 -0.05 -0.90
CA PHE A 186 12.02 1.40 -0.68
C PHE A 186 11.39 1.77 0.67
N ALA A 187 11.27 0.81 1.58
CA ALA A 187 10.73 1.06 2.90
C ALA A 187 11.82 1.58 3.87
N LEU A 188 11.39 2.20 4.96
CA LEU A 188 12.28 2.66 6.03
C LEU A 188 12.98 1.47 6.72
N GLU A 189 12.24 0.40 6.95
CA GLU A 189 12.71 -0.80 7.66
C GLU A 189 12.21 -2.08 6.98
N PRO A 190 12.89 -3.23 7.19
CA PRO A 190 12.42 -4.50 6.63
C PRO A 190 11.02 -4.91 7.12
N SER A 191 10.68 -4.54 8.35
CA SER A 191 9.34 -4.74 8.95
C SER A 191 8.26 -3.95 8.20
N TRP A 192 8.57 -2.75 7.71
CA TRP A 192 7.64 -1.91 6.94
C TRP A 192 7.40 -2.49 5.55
N LEU A 193 8.45 -2.99 4.88
CA LEU A 193 8.30 -3.72 3.62
C LEU A 193 7.39 -4.95 3.81
N ALA A 194 7.64 -5.74 4.85
CA ALA A 194 6.83 -6.91 5.17
C ALA A 194 5.37 -6.54 5.48
N HIS A 195 5.13 -5.44 6.19
CA HIS A 195 3.80 -4.95 6.49
C HIS A 195 3.07 -4.52 5.20
N MET A 196 3.74 -3.75 4.34
CA MET A 196 3.18 -3.31 3.06
C MET A 196 2.86 -4.48 2.12
N LEU A 197 3.73 -5.48 2.05
CA LEU A 197 3.46 -6.72 1.32
C LEU A 197 2.19 -7.40 1.85
N ASN A 198 2.05 -7.54 3.17
CA ASN A 198 0.91 -8.23 3.77
C ASN A 198 -0.40 -7.44 3.78
N MET A 199 -0.35 -6.11 3.75
CA MET A 199 -1.56 -5.28 3.83
C MET A 199 -2.17 -5.00 2.46
N LEU A 200 -1.35 -4.90 1.40
CA LEU A 200 -1.81 -4.51 0.07
C LEU A 200 -1.45 -5.53 -1.00
N TYR A 201 -0.16 -5.80 -1.19
CA TYR A 201 0.32 -6.51 -2.38
C TYR A 201 -0.05 -7.99 -2.39
N LEU A 202 0.31 -8.75 -1.34
CA LEU A 202 0.06 -10.18 -1.26
C LEU A 202 -1.43 -10.51 -1.23
N PRO A 203 -2.29 -9.84 -0.43
CA PRO A 203 -3.73 -10.10 -0.49
C PRO A 203 -4.33 -9.83 -1.87
N ALA A 204 -3.94 -8.73 -2.53
CA ALA A 204 -4.45 -8.39 -3.86
C ALA A 204 -3.97 -9.37 -4.93
N LEU A 205 -2.67 -9.74 -4.92
CA LEU A 205 -2.10 -10.71 -5.86
C LEU A 205 -2.69 -12.11 -5.64
N LEU A 206 -2.84 -12.52 -4.39
CA LEU A 206 -3.43 -13.81 -4.02
C LEU A 206 -4.90 -13.87 -4.43
N SER A 207 -5.66 -12.79 -4.22
CA SER A 207 -7.04 -12.69 -4.72
C SER A 207 -7.12 -12.83 -6.24
N SER A 208 -6.25 -12.14 -6.98
CA SER A 208 -6.17 -12.24 -8.45
C SER A 208 -5.85 -13.66 -8.92
N VAL A 209 -4.86 -14.31 -8.30
CA VAL A 209 -4.46 -15.68 -8.64
C VAL A 209 -5.57 -16.69 -8.31
N VAL A 210 -6.18 -16.60 -7.13
CA VAL A 210 -7.22 -17.55 -6.68
C VAL A 210 -8.53 -17.38 -7.48
N SER A 211 -8.88 -16.16 -7.85
CA SER A 211 -10.08 -15.88 -8.67
C SER A 211 -9.87 -16.10 -10.17
N GLY A 212 -8.62 -16.29 -10.62
CA GLY A 212 -8.28 -16.29 -12.04
C GLY A 212 -8.40 -14.91 -12.70
N TYR A 213 -8.57 -13.85 -11.91
CA TYR A 213 -8.59 -12.48 -12.40
C TYR A 213 -7.18 -12.04 -12.80
N SER A 214 -7.03 -11.55 -14.03
CA SER A 214 -5.74 -11.09 -14.55
C SER A 214 -5.86 -9.68 -15.11
N VAL A 215 -5.03 -8.80 -14.57
CA VAL A 215 -4.92 -7.40 -14.95
C VAL A 215 -4.11 -7.27 -16.23
N PHE A 216 -3.05 -8.06 -16.36
CA PHE A 216 -2.18 -8.08 -17.53
C PHE A 216 -2.63 -9.12 -18.56
N SER A 217 -2.56 -8.78 -19.86
CA SER A 217 -2.84 -9.75 -20.92
C SER A 217 -1.69 -10.74 -21.15
N LEU A 218 -0.50 -10.45 -20.62
CA LEU A 218 0.69 -11.27 -20.78
C LEU A 218 0.54 -12.59 -20.00
N ARG A 219 0.70 -13.72 -20.70
CA ARG A 219 0.72 -15.05 -20.10
C ARG A 219 1.94 -15.81 -20.58
N LEU A 220 2.82 -16.19 -19.65
CA LEU A 220 3.96 -17.04 -19.91
C LEU A 220 3.50 -18.50 -19.99
N PHE A 221 3.92 -19.24 -21.02
CA PHE A 221 3.51 -20.64 -21.28
C PHE A 221 1.98 -20.87 -21.27
N LYS A 222 1.18 -19.86 -21.64
CA LYS A 222 -0.30 -19.88 -21.64
C LYS A 222 -0.98 -20.14 -20.28
N LYS A 223 -0.25 -20.50 -19.22
CA LYS A 223 -0.76 -20.85 -17.89
C LYS A 223 -0.27 -19.93 -16.77
N ILE A 224 0.94 -19.37 -16.89
CA ILE A 224 1.55 -18.53 -15.85
C ILE A 224 1.18 -17.07 -16.13
N THR A 225 0.38 -16.49 -15.25
CA THR A 225 0.03 -15.08 -15.30
C THR A 225 1.11 -14.22 -14.64
N VAL A 226 1.18 -12.93 -15.00
CA VAL A 226 2.10 -11.98 -14.35
C VAL A 226 1.83 -11.92 -12.84
N GLU A 227 0.56 -11.97 -12.44
CA GLU A 227 0.14 -11.95 -11.04
C GLU A 227 0.69 -13.14 -10.25
N MET A 228 0.79 -14.32 -10.87
CA MET A 228 1.40 -15.50 -10.23
C MET A 228 2.91 -15.30 -10.02
N GLY A 229 3.62 -14.75 -11.01
CA GLY A 229 5.04 -14.41 -10.89
C GLY A 229 5.29 -13.37 -9.80
N LEU A 230 4.47 -12.31 -9.75
CA LEU A 230 4.55 -11.28 -8.71
C LEU A 230 4.17 -11.80 -7.33
N LEU A 231 3.20 -12.73 -7.23
CA LEU A 231 2.86 -13.36 -5.95
C LEU A 231 4.04 -14.17 -5.41
N LEU A 232 4.66 -15.01 -6.25
CA LEU A 232 5.86 -15.77 -5.87
C LEU A 232 7.01 -14.84 -5.50
N GLY A 233 7.25 -13.80 -6.32
CA GLY A 233 8.26 -12.77 -6.03
C GLY A 233 8.01 -12.06 -4.70
N GLY A 234 6.76 -11.67 -4.43
CA GLY A 234 6.37 -11.01 -3.19
C GLY A 234 6.51 -11.92 -1.96
N ILE A 235 6.18 -13.21 -2.09
CA ILE A 235 6.40 -14.21 -1.02
C ILE A 235 7.89 -14.33 -0.75
N LEU A 236 8.73 -14.52 -1.78
CA LEU A 236 10.18 -14.62 -1.63
C LEU A 236 10.77 -13.35 -1.00
N VAL A 237 10.33 -12.16 -1.41
CA VAL A 237 10.76 -10.91 -0.78
C VAL A 237 10.31 -10.85 0.69
N LEU A 238 9.10 -11.31 1.02
CA LEU A 238 8.66 -11.42 2.42
C LEU A 238 9.62 -12.30 3.23
N ILE A 239 10.09 -13.42 2.67
CA ILE A 239 11.13 -14.27 3.29
C ILE A 239 12.40 -13.46 3.55
N LEU A 240 12.87 -12.74 2.54
CA LEU A 240 14.11 -11.94 2.58
C LEU A 240 14.03 -10.75 3.54
N THR A 241 12.84 -10.30 3.96
CA THR A 241 12.71 -9.27 5.02
C THR A 241 13.09 -9.78 6.41
N LEU A 242 13.07 -11.11 6.62
CA LEU A 242 13.22 -11.78 7.92
C LEU A 242 12.28 -11.24 9.02
N SER A 243 11.12 -10.67 8.63
CA SER A 243 10.17 -10.06 9.57
C SER A 243 9.21 -11.10 10.15
N ARG A 244 9.43 -11.53 11.40
CA ARG A 244 8.59 -12.54 12.08
C ARG A 244 7.09 -12.22 12.06
N VAL A 245 6.74 -10.97 12.33
CA VAL A 245 5.33 -10.50 12.28
C VAL A 245 4.77 -10.59 10.86
N GLY A 246 5.60 -10.29 9.85
CA GLY A 246 5.23 -10.43 8.44
C GLY A 246 4.90 -11.87 8.07
N TRP A 247 5.70 -12.84 8.51
CA TRP A 247 5.44 -14.26 8.28
C TRP A 247 4.14 -14.73 8.93
N ILE A 248 3.94 -14.38 10.21
CA ILE A 248 2.73 -14.76 10.96
C ILE A 248 1.49 -14.22 10.23
N THR A 249 1.52 -12.95 9.82
CA THR A 249 0.41 -12.32 9.10
C THR A 249 0.09 -13.05 7.80
N PHE A 250 1.12 -13.38 7.01
CA PHE A 250 0.95 -14.14 5.78
C PHE A 250 0.37 -15.54 6.03
N PHE A 251 0.87 -16.25 7.03
CA PHE A 251 0.36 -17.57 7.39
C PHE A 251 -1.09 -17.53 7.87
N CYS A 252 -1.50 -16.51 8.62
CA CYS A 252 -2.91 -16.32 8.98
C CYS A 252 -3.80 -16.15 7.74
N MET A 253 -3.37 -15.36 6.77
CA MET A 253 -4.09 -15.20 5.50
C MET A 253 -4.15 -16.52 4.70
N ALA A 254 -3.04 -17.26 4.62
CA ALA A 254 -3.00 -18.56 3.95
C ALA A 254 -3.88 -19.60 4.65
N ALA A 255 -3.87 -19.64 5.99
CA ALA A 255 -4.71 -20.52 6.79
C ALA A 255 -6.20 -20.23 6.55
N PHE A 256 -6.60 -18.96 6.51
CA PHE A 256 -7.97 -18.56 6.18
C PHE A 256 -8.40 -19.08 4.80
N LEU A 257 -7.52 -19.01 3.79
CA LEU A 257 -7.81 -19.54 2.46
C LEU A 257 -7.89 -21.07 2.46
N MET A 258 -7.00 -21.75 3.18
CA MET A 258 -7.04 -23.22 3.31
C MET A 258 -8.36 -23.69 3.94
N VAL A 259 -8.82 -23.04 5.01
CA VAL A 259 -10.12 -23.32 5.62
C VAL A 259 -11.26 -23.05 4.63
N SER A 260 -11.21 -21.92 3.93
CA SER A 260 -12.20 -21.56 2.91
C SER A 260 -12.27 -22.58 1.77
N TRP A 261 -11.12 -23.09 1.31
CA TRP A 261 -11.03 -24.13 0.30
C TRP A 261 -11.50 -25.49 0.83
N ASN A 262 -11.15 -25.86 2.05
CA ASN A 262 -11.63 -27.10 2.68
C ASN A 262 -13.16 -27.12 2.75
N ILE A 263 -13.80 -26.04 3.21
CA ILE A 263 -15.26 -25.93 3.25
C ILE A 263 -15.87 -26.10 1.85
N ARG A 264 -15.28 -25.49 0.81
CA ARG A 264 -15.74 -25.63 -0.58
C ARG A 264 -15.60 -27.07 -1.08
N LEU A 265 -14.48 -27.72 -0.77
CA LEU A 265 -14.21 -29.10 -1.15
C LEU A 265 -15.22 -30.06 -0.49
N VAL A 266 -15.48 -29.90 0.82
CA VAL A 266 -16.48 -30.69 1.54
C VAL A 266 -17.86 -30.54 0.90
N ARG A 267 -18.29 -29.30 0.62
CA ARG A 267 -19.58 -29.04 -0.07
C ARG A 267 -19.62 -29.67 -1.47
N TRP A 268 -18.52 -29.59 -2.21
CA TRP A 268 -18.43 -30.21 -3.54
C TRP A 268 -18.57 -31.74 -3.46
N VAL A 269 -17.90 -32.40 -2.50
CA VAL A 269 -18.01 -33.85 -2.27
C VAL A 269 -19.45 -34.22 -1.87
N GLN A 270 -20.05 -33.51 -0.92
CA GLN A 270 -21.43 -33.75 -0.47
C GLN A 270 -22.43 -33.69 -1.65
N ASN A 271 -22.31 -32.65 -2.48
CA ASN A 271 -23.16 -32.50 -3.66
C ASN A 271 -22.90 -33.58 -4.72
N ARG A 272 -21.65 -34.01 -4.90
CA ARG A 272 -21.28 -35.01 -5.92
C ARG A 272 -21.78 -36.41 -5.57
N PHE A 273 -21.77 -36.76 -4.28
CA PHE A 273 -22.17 -38.07 -3.79
C PHE A 273 -23.57 -38.09 -3.17
N ASN A 274 -24.32 -37.00 -3.29
CA ASN A 274 -25.68 -36.82 -2.78
C ASN A 274 -25.82 -37.25 -1.30
N ILE A 275 -24.76 -36.99 -0.52
CA ILE A 275 -24.74 -37.29 0.91
C ILE A 275 -25.57 -36.20 1.57
N GLN A 276 -26.89 -36.43 1.66
CA GLN A 276 -27.77 -35.60 2.46
C GLN A 276 -27.29 -35.67 3.91
N LYS A 277 -27.23 -34.50 4.56
CA LYS A 277 -27.01 -34.40 6.00
C LYS A 277 -28.15 -35.06 6.76
#